data_AF-A0A3L6TN88-F1
#
_entry.id   AF-A0A3L6TN88-F1
#
_cell.length_a   1.000
_cell.length_b   1.000
_cell.length_c   1.000
_cell.angle_alpha   90.00
_cell.angle_beta   90.00
_cell.angle_gamma   90.00
#
_symmetry.space_group_name_H-M   'P 1'
#
loop_
_entity.id
_entity.type
_entity.pdbx_description
1 polymer ?
#
loop_
_entity_poly.entity_id
_entity_poly.type
_entity_poly.pdbx_seq_one_letter_code
_entity_poly.pdbx_strand_id
1 'polypeptide(L)'
;MRILLQDDIGRLVEDASPIRRLFNEIKGRIPEEVSENLAYATYIEHMQIPVSRALRHVADRAQMAKTQEEVDSYKHRTQEVHHRINFLENCRPDIVDAIDRLKRRRAELAKEMEQITKEIAAEEKKLQELPSIISELKQERQHLACEMMKLRRRVSEVPGSVDDDQRVLDSADQIRRRAIVAIDAFLGL
;
A
#
# COMPACT_ATOMS: atom_id res chain seq x y z
N MET A 1 17.79 52.74 -64.11
CA MET A 1 16.32 52.58 -64.00
C MET A 1 15.95 51.27 -63.34
N ARG A 2 16.53 50.14 -63.78
CA ARG A 2 16.34 48.82 -63.15
C ARG A 2 16.51 48.81 -61.62
N ILE A 3 17.56 49.44 -61.10
CA ILE A 3 17.83 49.50 -59.64
C ILE A 3 16.70 50.21 -58.89
N LEU A 4 16.15 51.31 -59.43
CA LEU A 4 15.02 52.01 -58.81
C LEU A 4 13.76 51.17 -58.82
N LEU A 5 13.47 50.48 -59.93
CA LEU A 5 12.29 49.61 -60.06
C LEU A 5 12.39 48.30 -59.27
N GLN A 6 13.53 48.01 -58.66
CA GLN A 6 13.74 46.85 -57.77
C GLN A 6 13.53 47.18 -56.29
N ASP A 7 13.25 48.45 -55.96
CA ASP A 7 12.96 48.86 -54.57
C ASP A 7 11.61 48.32 -54.09
N ASP A 8 11.36 48.43 -52.78
CA ASP A 8 10.11 47.99 -52.17
C ASP A 8 8.89 48.65 -52.85
N ILE A 9 7.88 47.84 -53.18
CA ILE A 9 6.70 48.33 -53.91
C ILE A 9 5.95 49.41 -53.12
N GLY A 10 5.98 49.38 -51.79
CA GLY A 10 5.39 50.40 -50.93
C GLY A 10 6.07 51.75 -51.06
N ARG A 11 7.41 51.77 -51.16
CA ARG A 11 8.20 52.99 -51.42
C ARG A 11 8.03 53.49 -52.84
N LEU A 12 7.96 52.58 -53.81
CA LEU A 12 7.82 52.93 -55.23
C LEU A 12 6.48 53.60 -55.54
N VAL A 13 5.39 53.17 -54.91
CA VAL A 13 4.07 53.79 -55.08
C VAL A 13 3.89 55.06 -54.25
N GLU A 14 4.81 55.36 -53.32
CA GLU A 14 4.78 56.56 -52.48
C GLU A 14 5.48 57.75 -53.15
N ASP A 15 6.63 57.51 -53.82
CA ASP A 15 7.33 58.52 -54.61
C ASP A 15 7.95 57.93 -55.90
N ALA A 16 7.32 58.22 -57.04
CA ALA A 16 7.82 57.84 -58.36
C ALA A 16 8.66 58.95 -59.02
N SER A 17 8.96 60.05 -58.32
CA SER A 17 9.76 61.16 -58.85
C SER A 17 11.18 60.75 -59.27
N PRO A 18 11.88 59.83 -58.58
CA PRO A 18 13.17 59.30 -59.06
C PRO A 18 13.04 58.55 -60.40
N ILE A 19 11.95 57.79 -60.59
CA ILE A 19 11.67 57.04 -61.81
C ILE A 19 11.35 58.02 -62.96
N ARG A 20 10.49 59.01 -62.71
CA ARG A 20 10.15 60.08 -63.68
C ARG A 20 11.39 60.83 -64.16
N ARG A 21 12.25 61.27 -63.23
CA ARG A 21 13.49 61.99 -63.56
C ARG A 21 14.38 61.17 -64.48
N LEU A 22 14.66 59.94 -64.09
CA LEU A 22 15.54 59.07 -64.86
C LEU A 22 14.94 58.68 -66.22
N PHE A 23 13.61 58.50 -66.31
CA PHE A 23 12.93 58.25 -67.58
C PHE A 23 13.08 59.43 -68.53
N ASN A 24 12.88 60.66 -68.07
CA ASN A 24 13.03 61.87 -68.89
C ASN A 24 14.46 62.07 -69.41
N GLU A 25 15.48 61.64 -68.66
CA GLU A 25 16.88 61.68 -69.10
C GLU A 25 17.19 60.70 -70.23
N ILE A 26 16.50 59.57 -70.30
CA ILE A 26 16.80 58.48 -71.25
C ILE A 26 15.78 58.34 -72.39
N LYS A 27 14.60 58.96 -72.29
CA LYS A 27 13.46 58.78 -73.22
C LYS A 27 13.82 58.99 -74.70
N GLY A 28 14.71 59.93 -75.01
CA GLY A 28 15.16 60.21 -76.38
C GLY A 28 16.26 59.28 -76.92
N ARG A 29 16.74 58.31 -76.12
CA ARG A 29 17.85 57.40 -76.45
C ARG A 29 17.44 55.93 -76.49
N ILE A 30 16.18 55.63 -76.21
CA ILE A 30 15.65 54.26 -76.13
C ILE A 30 14.61 54.01 -77.23
N PRO A 31 14.44 52.76 -77.70
CA PRO A 31 13.39 52.41 -78.64
C PRO A 31 11.99 52.72 -78.10
N GLU A 32 11.05 53.07 -78.99
CA GLU A 32 9.70 53.49 -78.60
C GLU A 32 8.96 52.43 -77.78
N GLU A 33 9.06 51.14 -78.16
CA GLU A 33 8.46 50.03 -77.42
C GLU A 33 8.95 49.94 -75.95
N VAL A 34 10.22 50.25 -75.71
CA VAL A 34 10.80 50.27 -74.35
C VAL A 34 10.35 51.52 -73.60
N SER A 35 10.25 52.65 -74.32
CA SER A 35 9.77 53.93 -73.81
C SER A 35 8.33 53.83 -73.30
N GLU A 36 7.43 53.22 -74.07
CA GLU A 36 6.02 53.01 -73.74
C GLU A 36 5.86 52.14 -72.49
N ASN A 37 6.58 51.01 -72.42
CA ASN A 37 6.53 50.13 -71.26
C ASN A 37 7.02 50.81 -69.97
N LEU A 38 8.08 51.63 -70.06
CA LEU A 38 8.62 52.36 -68.92
C LEU A 38 7.76 53.56 -68.52
N ALA A 39 6.96 54.11 -69.43
CA ALA A 39 6.05 55.22 -69.13
C ALA A 39 5.03 54.85 -68.05
N TYR A 40 4.53 53.61 -68.04
CA TYR A 40 3.63 53.14 -66.98
C TYR A 40 4.27 53.21 -65.58
N ALA A 41 5.55 52.88 -65.47
CA ALA A 41 6.27 52.93 -64.20
C ALA A 41 6.47 54.37 -63.68
N THR A 42 6.40 55.38 -64.55
CA THR A 42 6.51 56.79 -64.14
C THR A 42 5.27 57.32 -63.42
N TYR A 43 4.14 56.61 -63.54
CA TYR A 43 2.86 56.94 -62.91
C TYR A 43 2.43 55.89 -61.88
N ILE A 44 3.34 55.05 -61.39
CA ILE A 44 3.02 53.91 -60.51
C ILE A 44 2.33 54.33 -59.19
N GLU A 45 2.44 55.59 -58.77
CA GLU A 45 1.72 56.19 -57.63
C GLU A 45 0.20 56.00 -57.68
N HIS A 46 -0.43 55.84 -58.86
CA HIS A 46 -1.87 55.54 -58.95
C HIS A 46 -2.24 54.21 -58.24
N MET A 47 -1.27 53.31 -58.03
CA MET A 47 -1.44 52.05 -57.31
C MET A 47 -1.25 52.18 -55.78
N GLN A 48 -1.00 53.38 -55.26
CA GLN A 48 -0.72 53.59 -53.83
C GLN A 48 -1.83 53.06 -52.91
N ILE A 49 -3.09 53.37 -53.22
CA ILE A 49 -4.25 52.93 -52.43
C ILE A 49 -4.40 51.39 -52.42
N PRO A 50 -4.46 50.70 -53.59
CA PRO A 50 -4.58 49.24 -53.59
C PRO A 50 -3.38 48.54 -52.96
N VAL A 51 -2.15 49.03 -53.18
CA VAL A 51 -0.94 48.46 -52.57
C VAL A 51 -0.94 48.64 -51.05
N SER A 52 -1.23 49.84 -50.55
CA SER A 52 -1.30 50.10 -49.09
C SER A 52 -2.34 49.23 -48.40
N ARG A 53 -3.50 49.03 -49.04
CA ARG A 53 -4.56 48.14 -48.53
C ARG A 53 -4.09 46.68 -48.53
N ALA A 54 -3.43 46.23 -49.59
CA ALA A 54 -2.92 44.87 -49.70
C ALA A 54 -1.84 44.59 -48.64
N LEU A 55 -0.87 45.50 -48.45
CA LEU A 55 0.16 45.38 -47.43
C LEU A 55 -0.44 45.30 -46.02
N ARG A 56 -1.45 46.11 -45.71
CA ARG A 56 -2.18 46.03 -44.43
C ARG A 56 -2.85 44.68 -44.26
N HIS A 57 -3.59 44.20 -45.26
CA HIS A 57 -4.23 42.88 -45.20
C HIS A 57 -3.23 41.75 -45.01
N VAL A 58 -2.04 41.84 -45.62
CA VAL A 58 -0.98 40.84 -45.42
C VAL A 58 -0.48 40.86 -43.98
N ALA A 59 -0.23 42.04 -43.41
CA ALA A 59 0.17 42.17 -42.01
C ALA A 59 -0.91 41.65 -41.04
N ASP A 60 -2.17 42.03 -41.28
CA ASP A 60 -3.31 41.59 -40.46
C ASP A 60 -3.47 40.06 -40.50
N ARG A 61 -3.40 39.46 -41.69
CA ARG A 61 -3.47 37.99 -41.84
C ARG A 61 -2.30 37.29 -41.16
N ALA A 62 -1.10 37.85 -41.23
CA ALA A 62 0.06 37.29 -40.53
C ALA A 62 -0.14 37.31 -39.01
N GLN A 63 -0.73 38.38 -38.47
CA GLN A 63 -1.06 38.46 -37.05
C GLN A 63 -2.20 37.49 -36.67
N MET A 64 -3.26 37.42 -37.48
CA MET A 64 -4.37 36.49 -37.26
C MET A 64 -3.89 35.04 -37.27
N ALA A 65 -2.99 34.66 -38.18
CA ALA A 65 -2.44 33.31 -38.26
C ALA A 65 -1.70 32.92 -36.96
N LYS A 66 -0.88 33.83 -36.41
CA LYS A 66 -0.19 33.61 -35.12
C LYS A 66 -1.18 33.42 -33.98
N THR A 67 -2.17 34.30 -33.87
CA THR A 67 -3.19 34.19 -32.82
C THR A 67 -4.02 32.91 -32.97
N GLN A 68 -4.31 32.48 -34.19
CA GLN A 68 -5.03 31.22 -34.43
C GLN A 68 -4.22 30.01 -33.97
N GLU A 69 -2.92 29.98 -34.24
CA GLU A 69 -2.02 28.93 -33.76
C GLU A 69 -1.98 28.86 -32.23
N GLU A 70 -1.94 30.01 -31.55
CA GLU A 70 -2.03 30.07 -30.09
C GLU A 70 -3.37 29.55 -29.58
N VAL A 71 -4.49 29.95 -30.21
CA VAL A 71 -5.84 29.46 -29.86
C VAL A 71 -5.92 27.95 -29.99
N ASP A 72 -5.40 27.38 -31.08
CA ASP A 72 -5.40 25.93 -31.31
C ASP A 72 -4.53 25.19 -30.29
N SER A 73 -3.38 25.76 -29.92
CA SER A 73 -2.50 25.25 -28.85
C SER A 73 -3.22 25.23 -27.49
N TYR A 74 -3.87 26.32 -27.11
CA TYR A 74 -4.64 26.37 -25.87
C TYR A 74 -5.83 25.41 -25.88
N LYS A 75 -6.55 25.30 -27.00
CA LYS A 75 -7.65 24.34 -27.15
C LYS A 75 -7.18 22.91 -26.92
N HIS A 76 -6.03 22.54 -27.48
CA HIS A 76 -5.46 21.20 -27.29
C HIS A 76 -5.08 20.95 -25.82
N ARG A 77 -4.44 21.92 -25.17
CA ARG A 77 -4.11 21.84 -23.73
C ARG A 77 -5.35 21.74 -22.84
N THR A 78 -6.40 22.52 -23.14
CA THR A 78 -7.67 22.44 -22.40
C THR A 78 -8.29 21.05 -22.54
N GLN A 79 -8.26 20.45 -23.73
CA GLN A 79 -8.74 19.09 -23.94
C GLN A 79 -7.92 18.08 -23.14
N GLU A 80 -6.59 18.16 -23.14
CA GLU A 80 -5.73 17.26 -22.37
C GLU A 80 -6.02 17.35 -20.85
N VAL A 81 -6.11 18.57 -20.32
CA VAL A 81 -6.45 18.80 -18.91
C VAL A 81 -7.83 18.24 -18.59
N HIS A 82 -8.82 18.42 -19.46
CA HIS A 82 -10.16 17.87 -19.27
C HIS A 82 -10.15 16.34 -19.20
N HIS A 83 -9.43 15.66 -20.10
CA HIS A 83 -9.29 14.19 -20.05
C HIS A 83 -8.63 13.73 -18.75
N ARG A 84 -7.60 14.44 -18.28
CA ARG A 84 -6.92 14.12 -17.02
C ARG A 84 -7.84 14.31 -15.81
N ILE A 85 -8.65 15.37 -15.79
CA ILE A 85 -9.65 15.59 -14.74
C ILE A 85 -10.65 14.43 -14.72
N ASN A 86 -11.26 14.11 -15.86
CA ASN A 86 -12.25 13.03 -15.94
C ASN A 86 -11.65 11.68 -15.52
N PHE A 87 -10.41 11.39 -15.90
CA PHE A 87 -9.71 10.19 -15.47
C PHE A 87 -9.56 10.13 -13.95
N LEU A 88 -9.11 11.22 -13.31
CA LEU A 88 -8.93 11.28 -11.87
C LEU A 88 -10.26 11.22 -11.11
N GLU A 89 -11.30 11.85 -11.63
CA GLU A 89 -12.65 11.77 -11.07
C GLU A 89 -13.18 10.34 -11.11
N ASN A 90 -12.94 9.61 -12.20
CA ASN A 90 -13.34 8.21 -12.33
C ASN A 90 -12.55 7.26 -11.43
N CYS A 91 -11.27 7.55 -11.14
CA CYS A 91 -10.47 6.72 -10.21
C CYS A 91 -10.78 6.97 -8.73
N ARG A 92 -11.39 8.11 -8.39
CA ARG A 92 -11.62 8.52 -7.00
C ARG A 92 -12.48 7.52 -6.20
N PRO A 93 -13.60 6.98 -6.71
CA PRO A 93 -14.41 5.99 -6.01
C PRO A 93 -13.61 4.73 -5.65
N ASP A 94 -12.82 4.20 -6.57
CA ASP A 94 -12.03 2.98 -6.35
C ASP A 94 -11.02 3.14 -5.20
N ILE A 95 -10.40 4.31 -5.11
CA ILE A 95 -9.47 4.64 -4.02
C ILE A 95 -10.22 4.74 -2.69
N VAL A 96 -11.40 5.37 -2.67
CA VAL A 96 -12.25 5.46 -1.47
C VAL A 96 -12.66 4.07 -0.99
N ASP A 97 -13.13 3.22 -1.91
CA ASP A 97 -13.53 1.84 -1.60
C ASP A 97 -12.34 1.00 -1.10
N ALA A 98 -11.15 1.21 -1.65
CA ALA A 98 -9.93 0.58 -1.17
C ALA A 98 -9.59 1.02 0.26
N ILE A 99 -9.69 2.30 0.57
CA ILE A 99 -9.47 2.83 1.93
C ILE A 99 -10.48 2.21 2.91
N ASP A 100 -11.76 2.14 2.56
CA ASP A 100 -12.79 1.62 3.46
C ASP A 100 -12.68 0.11 3.67
N ARG A 101 -12.28 -0.64 2.65
CA ARG A 101 -11.91 -2.05 2.79
C ARG A 101 -10.72 -2.23 3.75
N LEU A 102 -9.68 -1.42 3.61
CA LEU A 102 -8.51 -1.48 4.49
C LEU A 102 -8.86 -1.12 5.94
N LYS A 103 -9.71 -0.10 6.15
CA LYS A 103 -10.21 0.25 7.50
C LYS A 103 -10.98 -0.90 8.15
N ARG A 104 -11.85 -1.59 7.40
CA ARG A 104 -12.58 -2.77 7.89
C ARG A 104 -11.62 -3.89 8.31
N ARG A 105 -10.69 -4.25 7.43
CA ARG A 105 -9.67 -5.28 7.72
C ARG A 105 -8.81 -4.91 8.94
N ARG A 106 -8.44 -3.64 9.08
CA ARG A 106 -7.71 -3.16 10.27
C ARG A 106 -8.51 -3.36 11.56
N ALA A 107 -9.82 -3.11 11.53
CA ALA A 107 -10.69 -3.30 12.69
C ALA A 107 -10.88 -4.78 13.04
N GLU A 108 -10.99 -5.66 12.03
CA GLU A 108 -11.05 -7.11 12.22
C GLU A 108 -9.77 -7.64 12.87
N LEU A 109 -8.61 -7.30 12.30
CA LEU A 109 -7.31 -7.70 12.84
C LEU A 109 -7.09 -7.18 14.27
N ALA A 110 -7.57 -5.97 14.59
CA ALA A 110 -7.46 -5.45 15.95
C ALA A 110 -8.24 -6.30 16.97
N LYS A 111 -9.42 -6.81 16.59
CA LYS A 111 -10.21 -7.73 17.45
C LYS A 111 -9.50 -9.07 17.63
N GLU A 112 -8.94 -9.62 16.55
CA GLU A 112 -8.15 -10.86 16.62
C GLU A 112 -6.94 -10.70 17.53
N MET A 113 -6.22 -9.58 17.39
CA MET A 113 -5.10 -9.26 18.27
C MET A 113 -5.52 -9.15 19.73
N GLU A 114 -6.64 -8.50 20.03
CA GLU A 114 -7.15 -8.41 21.40
C GLU A 114 -7.48 -9.79 21.97
N GLN A 115 -8.08 -10.67 21.17
CA GLN A 115 -8.42 -12.03 21.58
C GLN A 115 -7.16 -12.86 21.85
N ILE A 116 -6.18 -12.86 20.93
CA ILE A 116 -4.91 -13.54 21.11
C ILE A 116 -4.19 -13.01 22.35
N THR A 117 -4.23 -11.70 22.59
CA THR A 117 -3.63 -11.09 23.79
C THR A 117 -4.27 -11.63 25.08
N LYS A 118 -5.60 -11.81 25.10
CA LYS A 118 -6.31 -12.41 26.24
C LYS A 118 -5.94 -13.88 26.45
N GLU A 119 -5.80 -14.64 25.37
CA GLU A 119 -5.39 -16.05 25.43
C GLU A 119 -3.96 -16.21 25.95
N ILE A 120 -3.03 -15.37 25.49
CA ILE A 120 -1.65 -15.33 26.01
C ILE A 120 -1.67 -15.05 27.51
N ALA A 121 -2.38 -14.01 27.95
CA ALA A 121 -2.45 -13.67 29.37
C ALA A 121 -3.05 -14.80 30.23
N ALA A 122 -4.01 -15.56 29.70
CA ALA A 122 -4.59 -16.71 30.39
C ALA A 122 -3.59 -17.86 30.55
N GLU A 123 -2.82 -18.18 29.50
CA GLU A 123 -1.77 -19.20 29.56
C GLU A 123 -0.59 -18.77 30.45
N GLU A 124 -0.20 -17.50 30.40
CA GLU A 124 0.80 -16.93 31.31
C GLU A 124 0.36 -17.05 32.77
N LYS A 125 -0.91 -16.82 33.07
CA LYS A 125 -1.46 -17.01 34.43
C LYS A 125 -1.37 -18.48 34.86
N LYS A 126 -1.79 -19.43 34.00
CA LYS A 126 -1.66 -20.86 34.31
C LYS A 126 -0.20 -21.23 34.58
N LEU A 127 0.73 -20.72 33.77
CA LEU A 127 2.16 -20.93 33.95
C LEU A 127 2.66 -20.38 35.30
N GLN A 128 2.16 -19.22 35.74
CA GLN A 128 2.47 -18.65 37.06
C GLN A 128 1.94 -19.49 38.23
N GLU A 129 0.84 -20.21 38.06
CA GLU A 129 0.24 -21.06 39.11
C GLU A 129 0.95 -22.43 39.25
N LEU A 130 1.57 -22.94 38.19
CA LEU A 130 2.24 -24.25 38.16
C LEU A 130 3.27 -24.47 39.30
N PRO A 131 4.17 -23.52 39.65
CA PRO A 131 5.12 -23.70 40.74
C PRO A 131 4.44 -24.01 42.08
N SER A 132 3.31 -23.38 42.37
CA SER A 132 2.53 -23.61 43.60
C SER A 132 2.01 -25.04 43.63
N ILE A 133 1.31 -25.45 42.56
CA ILE A 133 0.74 -26.80 42.42
C ILE A 133 1.83 -27.87 42.51
N ILE A 134 2.96 -27.66 41.83
CA ILE A 134 4.11 -28.58 41.87
C ILE A 134 4.67 -28.68 43.29
N SER A 135 4.71 -27.58 44.04
CA SER A 135 5.17 -27.57 45.43
C SER A 135 4.24 -28.38 46.34
N GLU A 136 2.93 -28.18 46.23
CA GLU A 136 1.91 -28.93 46.98
C GLU A 136 2.01 -30.43 46.70
N LEU A 137 2.06 -30.83 45.42
CA LEU A 137 2.21 -32.24 45.02
C LEU A 137 3.53 -32.85 45.52
N LYS A 138 4.62 -32.08 45.56
CA LYS A 138 5.89 -32.53 46.14
C LYS A 138 5.78 -32.80 47.64
N GLN A 139 5.08 -31.94 48.38
CA GLN A 139 4.84 -32.11 49.81
C GLN A 139 3.95 -33.32 50.09
N GLU A 140 2.86 -33.48 49.34
CA GLU A 140 1.96 -34.63 49.46
C GLU A 140 2.69 -35.94 49.18
N ARG A 141 3.51 -35.99 48.11
CA ARG A 141 4.36 -37.15 47.81
C ARG A 141 5.31 -37.49 48.96
N GLN A 142 5.91 -36.49 49.60
CA GLN A 142 6.79 -36.69 50.77
C GLN A 142 6.01 -37.23 51.97
N HIS A 143 4.81 -36.70 52.24
CA HIS A 143 3.95 -37.18 53.31
C HIS A 143 3.56 -38.64 53.11
N LEU A 144 3.09 -39.00 51.91
CA LEU A 144 2.73 -40.38 51.56
C LEU A 144 3.93 -41.33 51.68
N ALA A 145 5.13 -40.91 51.25
CA ALA A 145 6.34 -41.71 51.40
C ALA A 145 6.68 -41.96 52.89
N CYS A 146 6.52 -40.95 53.74
CA CYS A 146 6.69 -41.10 55.19
C CYS A 146 5.69 -42.08 55.80
N GLU A 147 4.39 -41.98 55.44
CA GLU A 147 3.36 -42.90 55.91
C GLU A 147 3.60 -44.33 55.45
N MET A 148 3.97 -44.51 54.18
CA MET A 148 4.35 -45.82 53.64
C MET A 148 5.50 -46.45 54.44
N MET A 149 6.53 -45.67 54.79
CA MET A 149 7.66 -46.16 55.60
C MET A 149 7.23 -46.54 57.02
N LYS A 150 6.32 -45.79 57.64
CA LYS A 150 5.76 -46.14 58.96
C LYS A 150 4.97 -47.44 58.90
N LEU A 151 4.12 -47.61 57.89
CA LEU A 151 3.36 -48.84 57.67
C LEU A 151 4.28 -50.03 57.40
N ARG A 152 5.30 -49.87 56.53
CA ARG A 152 6.29 -50.92 56.27
C ARG A 152 6.99 -51.39 57.54
N ARG A 153 7.35 -50.47 58.44
CA ARG A 153 7.94 -50.83 59.74
C ARG A 153 6.99 -51.61 60.65
N ARG A 154 5.69 -51.33 60.60
CA ARG A 154 4.66 -52.08 61.35
C ARG A 154 4.37 -53.45 60.75
N VAL A 155 4.50 -53.57 59.43
CA VAL A 155 4.30 -54.82 58.69
C VAL A 155 5.53 -55.72 58.75
N SER A 156 6.71 -55.19 59.11
CA SER A 156 7.94 -55.98 59.25
C SER A 156 7.70 -57.29 60.01
N GLU A 157 8.23 -58.35 59.42
CA GLU A 157 7.89 -59.76 59.63
C GLU A 157 7.92 -60.18 61.10
N VAL A 158 6.83 -60.80 61.56
CA VAL A 158 6.85 -61.66 62.73
C VAL A 158 7.73 -62.87 62.39
N PRO A 159 8.84 -63.13 63.11
CA PRO A 159 9.68 -64.29 62.83
C PRO A 159 8.92 -65.57 63.15
N GLY A 160 8.83 -66.48 62.17
CA GLY A 160 8.10 -67.76 62.32
C GLY A 160 6.91 -67.87 61.36
N SER A 161 6.49 -69.11 61.09
CA SER A 161 5.26 -69.37 60.32
C SER A 161 4.06 -69.39 61.26
N VAL A 162 2.91 -68.91 60.78
CA VAL A 162 1.61 -69.07 61.48
C VAL A 162 1.35 -70.55 61.80
N ASP A 163 1.79 -71.47 60.93
CA ASP A 163 1.65 -72.90 61.16
C ASP A 163 2.49 -73.40 62.35
N ASP A 164 3.70 -72.86 62.54
CA ASP A 164 4.57 -73.25 63.66
C ASP A 164 3.98 -72.73 64.98
N ASP A 165 3.54 -71.47 64.99
CA ASP A 165 2.88 -70.87 66.15
C ASP A 165 1.58 -71.60 66.50
N GLN A 166 0.78 -71.99 65.49
CA GLN A 166 -0.45 -72.74 65.70
C GLN A 166 -0.17 -74.13 66.26
N ARG A 167 0.86 -74.83 65.79
CA ARG A 167 1.27 -76.13 66.36
C ARG A 167 1.63 -76.02 67.83
N VAL A 168 2.34 -74.96 68.23
CA VAL A 168 2.68 -74.72 69.64
C VAL A 168 1.41 -74.50 70.47
N LEU A 169 0.46 -73.70 69.98
CA LEU A 169 -0.83 -73.47 70.64
C LEU A 169 -1.66 -74.76 70.76
N ASP A 170 -1.77 -75.55 69.70
CA ASP A 170 -2.52 -76.80 69.68
C ASP A 170 -1.92 -77.83 70.65
N SER A 171 -0.58 -77.92 70.69
CA SER A 171 0.13 -78.78 71.64
C SER A 171 -0.15 -78.35 73.09
N ALA A 172 -0.11 -77.04 73.38
CA ALA A 172 -0.44 -76.52 74.70
C ALA A 172 -1.91 -76.77 75.08
N ASP A 173 -2.85 -76.60 74.15
CA ASP A 173 -4.27 -76.87 74.39
C ASP A 173 -4.53 -78.36 74.58
N GLN A 174 -3.81 -79.23 73.87
CA GLN A 174 -3.89 -80.67 74.07
C GLN A 174 -3.38 -81.09 75.45
N ILE A 175 -2.28 -80.51 75.93
CA ILE A 175 -1.77 -80.73 77.29
C ILE A 175 -2.82 -80.27 78.32
N ARG A 176 -3.39 -79.07 78.15
CA ARG A 176 -4.44 -78.52 79.03
C ARG A 176 -5.65 -79.46 79.09
N ARG A 177 -6.15 -79.91 77.94
CA ARG A 177 -7.28 -80.85 77.86
C ARG A 177 -6.99 -82.17 78.57
N ARG A 178 -5.78 -82.73 78.39
CA ARG A 178 -5.37 -83.96 79.09
C ARG A 178 -5.32 -83.77 80.61
N ALA A 179 -4.82 -82.63 81.08
CA ALA A 179 -4.78 -82.31 82.51
C ALA A 179 -6.18 -82.15 83.10
N ILE A 180 -7.09 -81.46 82.40
CA ILE A 180 -8.50 -81.33 82.80
C ILE A 180 -9.14 -82.72 82.92
N VAL A 181 -9.03 -83.55 81.88
CA VAL A 181 -9.57 -84.92 81.90
C VAL A 181 -9.01 -85.75 83.06
N ALA A 182 -7.71 -85.61 83.36
CA ALA A 182 -7.09 -86.31 84.49
C ALA A 182 -7.60 -85.82 85.86
N ILE A 183 -7.86 -84.51 85.99
CA ILE A 183 -8.46 -83.92 87.19
C ILE A 183 -9.91 -84.37 87.35
N ASP A 184 -10.71 -84.31 86.28
CA ASP A 184 -12.11 -84.74 86.29
C ASP A 184 -12.22 -86.22 86.68
N ALA A 185 -11.36 -87.07 86.11
CA ALA A 185 -11.27 -88.50 86.46
C ALA A 185 -10.86 -88.74 87.92
N PHE A 186 -10.01 -87.88 88.51
CA PHE A 186 -9.61 -87.97 89.92
C PHE A 186 -10.72 -87.48 90.87
N LEU A 187 -11.49 -86.47 90.46
CA LEU A 187 -12.57 -85.86 91.24
C LEU A 187 -13.93 -86.57 91.07
N GLY A 188 -14.05 -87.50 90.12
CA GLY A 188 -15.28 -88.26 89.85
C GLY A 188 -16.40 -87.43 89.20
N LEU A 189 -16.02 -86.37 88.48
CA LEU A 189 -16.90 -85.50 87.70
C LEU A 189 -16.93 -85.92 86.21
#